data_AF-A0A7S2R9B8-F1
#
_entry.id   AF-A0A7S2R9B8-F1
#
_cell.length_a   1.000
_cell.length_b   1.000
_cell.length_c   1.000
_cell.angle_alpha   90.00
_cell.angle_beta   90.00
_cell.angle_gamma   90.00
#
_symmetry.space_group_name_H-M   'P 1'
#
loop_
_entity.id
_entity.type
_entity.pdbx_description
1 polymer ?
#
loop_
_entity_poly.entity_id
_entity_poly.type
_entity_poly.pdbx_seq_one_letter_code
_entity_poly.pdbx_strand_id
1 'polypeptide(L)'
;EEPSALATALDPYLLAAAEYARSTAHFDGTAPSAVIRKRRRSKNAARPGEQVAAKVTRTDENGSWILASVQRFFADTETYDVQDEDDTSKLIRLPWNHVMRLSTGAEGCFDKNTKVMAIFPETTSFYRAVVSKQPVWRLAPGSTTPMVKELIVKFEDDEDENGKTPHRRVPSRYVIPLPSAYFHEDDDDVDLTPPTSSNGPTTPSLLTSL
;
A
#
# COMPACT_ATOMS: atom_id res chain seq x y z
N GLU A 1 0.36 37.70 -44.09
CA GLU A 1 -0.40 36.54 -44.60
C GLU A 1 0.44 35.31 -44.30
N GLU A 2 0.09 34.30 -43.51
CA GLU A 2 -1.04 33.90 -42.64
C GLU A 2 -0.45 32.69 -41.86
N PRO A 3 -0.61 32.53 -40.53
CA PRO A 3 -0.06 31.39 -39.80
C PRO A 3 -0.94 30.13 -39.93
N SER A 4 -0.36 29.04 -40.43
CA SER A 4 -1.04 27.74 -40.57
C SER A 4 -1.33 27.10 -39.20
N ALA A 5 -2.62 27.06 -38.84
CA ALA A 5 -3.13 26.33 -37.68
C ALA A 5 -3.30 24.84 -38.01
N LEU A 6 -2.43 23.98 -37.49
CA LEU A 6 -2.67 22.55 -37.42
C LEU A 6 -3.42 22.24 -36.12
N ALA A 7 -4.74 22.12 -36.22
CA ALA A 7 -5.58 21.58 -35.16
C ALA A 7 -5.35 20.06 -35.07
N THR A 8 -4.60 19.63 -34.05
CA THR A 8 -4.47 18.22 -33.67
C THR A 8 -5.83 17.72 -33.17
N ALA A 9 -6.54 16.95 -34.00
CA ALA A 9 -7.70 16.19 -33.55
C ALA A 9 -7.25 15.16 -32.51
N LEU A 10 -7.64 15.39 -31.25
CA LEU A 10 -7.35 14.48 -30.14
C LEU A 10 -8.28 13.26 -30.21
N ASP A 11 -7.70 12.09 -29.95
CA ASP A 11 -8.34 10.78 -29.98
C ASP A 11 -9.59 10.76 -29.06
N PRO A 12 -10.78 10.32 -29.54
CA PRO A 12 -12.00 10.26 -28.72
C PRO A 12 -11.84 9.45 -27.44
N TYR A 13 -10.87 8.53 -27.37
CA TYR A 13 -10.55 7.77 -26.17
C TYR A 13 -9.87 8.62 -25.08
N LEU A 14 -9.02 9.58 -25.47
CA LEU A 14 -8.41 10.54 -24.56
C LEU A 14 -9.41 11.58 -24.06
N LEU A 15 -10.40 11.95 -24.89
CA LEU A 15 -11.49 12.82 -24.46
C LEU A 15 -12.36 12.13 -23.40
N ALA A 16 -12.72 10.86 -23.61
CA ALA A 16 -13.48 10.06 -22.66
C ALA A 16 -12.72 9.85 -21.34
N ALA A 17 -11.39 9.62 -21.39
CA ALA A 17 -10.55 9.55 -20.20
C ALA A 17 -10.46 10.91 -19.47
N ALA A 18 -10.39 12.01 -20.21
CA ALA A 18 -10.36 13.36 -19.65
C ALA A 18 -11.72 13.78 -19.05
N GLU A 19 -12.83 13.37 -19.65
CA GLU A 19 -14.18 13.56 -19.10
C GLU A 19 -14.43 12.68 -17.89
N TYR A 20 -13.96 11.43 -17.89
CA TYR A 20 -14.01 10.58 -16.72
C TYR A 20 -13.21 11.18 -15.56
N ALA A 21 -11.97 11.62 -15.82
CA ALA A 21 -11.13 12.30 -14.84
C ALA A 21 -11.78 13.60 -14.30
N ARG A 22 -12.43 14.40 -15.16
CA ARG A 22 -13.18 15.59 -14.74
C ARG A 22 -14.45 15.23 -13.95
N SER A 23 -15.15 14.17 -14.34
CA SER A 23 -16.36 13.69 -13.65
C SER A 23 -16.04 13.12 -12.27
N THR A 24 -14.87 12.51 -12.08
CA THR A 24 -14.41 12.01 -10.76
C THR A 24 -13.73 13.09 -9.93
N ALA A 25 -13.39 14.25 -10.52
CA ALA A 25 -12.75 15.38 -9.84
C ALA A 25 -13.75 16.38 -9.23
N HIS A 26 -15.02 16.00 -9.05
CA HIS A 26 -15.92 16.74 -8.18
C HIS A 26 -15.55 16.49 -6.72
N PHE A 27 -14.68 17.36 -6.20
CA PHE A 27 -14.36 17.46 -4.78
C PHE A 27 -15.54 18.15 -4.05
N ASP A 28 -16.49 17.35 -3.56
CA ASP A 28 -17.64 17.82 -2.76
C ASP A 28 -17.25 18.22 -1.32
N GLY A 29 -15.96 18.47 -1.06
CA GLY A 29 -15.47 18.94 0.25
C GLY A 29 -15.80 18.03 1.44
N THR A 30 -16.32 16.82 1.19
CA THR A 30 -16.67 15.86 2.23
C THR A 30 -15.66 14.74 2.16
N ALA A 31 -14.52 14.93 2.82
CA ALA A 31 -13.64 13.82 3.15
C ALA A 31 -14.51 12.69 3.75
N PRO A 32 -14.41 11.45 3.24
CA PRO A 32 -15.23 10.36 3.73
C PRO A 32 -15.03 10.25 5.24
N SER A 33 -16.13 10.23 6.00
CA SER A 33 -16.07 10.23 7.45
C SER A 33 -15.17 9.09 7.96
N ALA A 34 -14.54 9.28 9.12
CA ALA A 34 -13.70 8.25 9.74
C ALA A 34 -14.39 6.87 9.81
N VAL A 35 -15.73 6.85 9.87
CA VAL A 35 -16.58 5.65 9.83
C VAL A 35 -16.55 4.95 8.46
N ILE A 36 -16.58 5.70 7.36
CA ILE A 36 -16.48 5.15 5.99
C ILE A 36 -15.06 4.64 5.73
N ARG A 37 -14.03 5.36 6.21
CA ARG A 37 -12.63 4.90 6.18
C ARG A 37 -12.45 3.61 7.00
N LYS A 38 -13.01 3.55 8.23
CA LYS A 38 -13.08 2.32 9.06
C LYS A 38 -13.73 1.15 8.32
N ARG A 39 -14.82 1.42 7.59
CA ARG A 39 -15.62 0.39 6.90
C ARG A 39 -14.96 -0.13 5.62
N ARG A 40 -14.10 0.65 4.95
CA ARG A 40 -13.27 0.15 3.84
C ARG A 40 -12.08 -0.65 4.35
N ARG A 41 -11.41 -0.16 5.41
CA ARG A 41 -10.30 -0.87 6.08
C ARG A 41 -10.72 -2.22 6.64
N SER A 42 -11.91 -2.31 7.24
CA SER A 42 -12.46 -3.58 7.74
C SER A 42 -12.84 -4.58 6.64
N LYS A 43 -13.14 -4.12 5.42
CA LYS A 43 -13.46 -5.01 4.29
C LYS A 43 -12.22 -5.66 3.68
N ASN A 44 -11.07 -5.01 3.79
CA ASN A 44 -9.79 -5.49 3.28
C ASN A 44 -8.90 -6.05 4.39
N ALA A 45 -9.40 -6.07 5.62
CA ALA A 45 -8.72 -6.61 6.79
C ALA A 45 -8.33 -8.08 6.58
N ALA A 46 -7.08 -8.41 6.92
CA ALA A 46 -6.60 -9.79 6.90
C ALA A 46 -7.41 -10.66 7.86
N ARG A 47 -7.73 -11.88 7.43
CA ARG A 47 -8.54 -12.83 8.22
C ARG A 47 -7.66 -13.55 9.25
N PRO A 48 -8.22 -13.99 10.39
CA PRO A 48 -7.54 -14.92 11.27
C PRO A 48 -7.08 -16.17 10.51
N GLY A 49 -5.83 -16.57 10.69
CA GLY A 49 -5.14 -17.65 9.97
C GLY A 49 -4.51 -17.25 8.64
N GLU A 50 -4.66 -16.00 8.19
CA GLU A 50 -4.01 -15.50 6.97
C GLU A 50 -2.56 -15.10 7.27
N GLN A 51 -1.63 -15.51 6.39
CA GLN A 51 -0.26 -15.03 6.42
C GLN A 51 -0.19 -13.59 5.89
N VAL A 52 0.58 -12.76 6.58
CA VAL A 52 0.74 -11.33 6.33
C VAL A 52 2.19 -10.94 6.51
N ALA A 53 2.57 -9.82 5.92
CA ALA A 53 3.82 -9.14 6.27
C ALA A 53 3.55 -8.16 7.42
N ALA A 54 4.32 -8.27 8.49
CA ALA A 54 4.14 -7.51 9.73
C ALA A 54 5.39 -6.67 10.04
N LYS A 55 5.21 -5.35 10.26
CA LYS A 55 6.30 -4.43 10.64
C LYS A 55 6.51 -4.46 12.16
N VAL A 56 7.57 -5.13 12.61
CA VAL A 56 7.85 -5.34 14.04
C VAL A 56 8.79 -4.27 14.61
N THR A 57 9.68 -3.72 13.79
CA THR A 57 10.56 -2.61 14.19
C THR A 57 9.92 -1.26 13.88
N ARG A 58 10.32 -0.23 14.62
CA ARG A 58 9.93 1.17 14.32
C ARG A 58 10.78 1.79 13.22
N THR A 59 11.91 1.18 12.90
CA THR A 59 12.80 1.64 11.84
C THR A 59 12.25 1.23 10.47
N ASP A 60 12.70 1.91 9.41
CA ASP A 60 12.40 1.55 8.02
C ASP A 60 13.56 0.78 7.38
N GLU A 61 14.33 0.08 8.21
CA GLU A 61 15.49 -0.69 7.79
C GLU A 61 15.09 -1.96 7.04
N ASN A 62 16.03 -2.50 6.26
CA ASN A 62 15.91 -3.79 5.59
C ASN A 62 15.68 -4.88 6.66
N GLY A 63 14.69 -5.77 6.47
CA GLY A 63 14.35 -6.80 7.47
C GLY A 63 13.40 -6.34 8.59
N SER A 64 12.90 -5.10 8.54
CA SER A 64 11.91 -4.60 9.53
C SER A 64 10.55 -5.31 9.48
N TRP A 65 10.27 -5.97 8.36
CA TRP A 65 9.04 -6.67 8.07
C TRP A 65 9.28 -8.17 8.13
N ILE A 66 8.42 -8.90 8.84
CA ILE A 66 8.50 -10.35 9.00
C ILE A 66 7.24 -11.02 8.46
N LEU A 67 7.36 -12.31 8.13
CA LEU A 67 6.24 -13.17 7.82
C LEU A 67 5.56 -13.56 9.13
N ALA A 68 4.29 -13.22 9.24
CA ALA A 68 3.50 -13.48 10.42
C ALA A 68 2.12 -14.03 10.04
N SER A 69 1.51 -14.77 10.94
CA SER A 69 0.14 -15.25 10.83
C SER A 69 -0.79 -14.37 11.69
N VAL A 70 -1.90 -13.92 11.11
CA VAL A 70 -2.91 -13.17 11.87
C VAL A 70 -3.63 -14.12 12.81
N GLN A 71 -3.56 -13.87 14.11
CA GLN A 71 -4.30 -14.65 15.10
C GLN A 71 -5.62 -14.00 15.45
N ARG A 72 -5.64 -12.68 15.57
CA ARG A 72 -6.87 -11.93 15.87
C ARG A 72 -6.83 -10.52 15.29
N PHE A 73 -7.99 -10.03 14.87
CA PHE A 73 -8.19 -8.64 14.50
C PHE A 73 -9.16 -7.98 15.49
N PHE A 74 -8.78 -6.82 16.04
CA PHE A 74 -9.62 -6.00 16.91
C PHE A 74 -10.13 -4.80 16.10
N ALA A 75 -11.39 -4.88 15.66
CA ALA A 75 -12.01 -3.84 14.85
C ALA A 75 -12.21 -2.50 15.61
N ASP A 76 -12.33 -2.58 16.95
CA ASP A 76 -12.54 -1.39 17.79
C ASP A 76 -11.30 -0.49 17.77
N THR A 77 -10.13 -1.11 17.98
CA THR A 77 -8.82 -0.45 18.08
C THR A 77 -8.02 -0.44 16.78
N GLU A 78 -8.51 -1.09 15.73
CA GLU A 78 -7.80 -1.28 14.45
C GLU A 78 -6.40 -1.90 14.64
N THR A 79 -6.31 -2.88 15.53
CA THR A 79 -5.05 -3.60 15.83
C THR A 79 -5.17 -5.08 15.51
N TYR A 80 -4.06 -5.68 15.10
CA TYR A 80 -3.91 -7.12 14.91
C TYR A 80 -3.04 -7.71 16.02
N ASP A 81 -3.42 -8.88 16.50
CA ASP A 81 -2.48 -9.79 17.15
C ASP A 81 -1.97 -10.74 16.06
N VAL A 82 -0.67 -10.63 15.75
CA VAL A 82 0.02 -11.48 14.79
C VAL A 82 1.02 -12.37 15.53
N GLN A 83 1.28 -13.54 14.97
CA GLN A 83 2.28 -14.48 15.46
C GLN A 83 3.39 -14.61 14.42
N ASP A 84 4.63 -14.46 14.83
CA ASP A 84 5.80 -14.67 13.98
C ASP A 84 5.86 -16.15 13.53
N GLU A 85 6.34 -16.38 12.30
CA GLU A 85 6.56 -17.73 11.77
C GLU A 85 7.77 -18.42 12.43
N ASP A 86 8.79 -17.65 12.88
CA ASP A 86 9.96 -18.20 13.57
C ASP A 86 9.76 -18.28 15.11
N ASP A 87 9.14 -17.28 15.74
CA ASP A 87 8.84 -17.27 17.19
C ASP A 87 7.34 -17.41 17.46
N THR A 88 6.85 -18.64 17.47
CA THR A 88 5.44 -18.95 17.79
C THR A 88 5.10 -18.79 19.27
N SER A 89 6.06 -18.49 20.15
CA SER A 89 5.80 -18.38 21.60
C SER A 89 5.11 -17.07 22.00
N LYS A 90 5.13 -16.06 21.12
CA LYS A 90 4.65 -14.71 21.41
C LYS A 90 3.66 -14.20 20.36
N LEU A 91 2.70 -13.43 20.85
CA LEU A 91 1.81 -12.64 20.01
C LEU A 91 2.31 -11.19 20.02
N ILE A 92 2.44 -10.61 18.84
CA ILE A 92 2.84 -9.22 18.63
C ILE A 92 1.59 -8.43 18.27
N ARG A 93 1.29 -7.39 19.05
CA ARG A 93 0.17 -6.48 18.75
C ARG A 93 0.66 -5.34 17.87
N LEU A 94 0.10 -5.23 16.66
CA LEU A 94 0.45 -4.22 15.68
C LEU A 94 -0.77 -3.42 15.22
N PRO A 95 -0.62 -2.12 14.92
CA PRO A 95 -1.67 -1.35 14.26
C PRO A 95 -1.90 -1.88 12.84
N TRP A 96 -3.09 -1.65 12.28
CA TRP A 96 -3.43 -2.07 10.91
C TRP A 96 -2.44 -1.55 9.85
N ASN A 97 -1.88 -0.34 10.04
CA ASN A 97 -0.85 0.26 9.18
C ASN A 97 0.50 -0.48 9.17
N HIS A 98 0.69 -1.46 10.05
CA HIS A 98 1.91 -2.26 10.11
C HIS A 98 1.68 -3.69 9.61
N VAL A 99 0.53 -3.94 8.98
CA VAL A 99 0.15 -5.25 8.46
C VAL A 99 -0.22 -5.12 6.99
N MET A 100 0.54 -5.80 6.14
CA MET A 100 0.29 -5.88 4.71
C MET A 100 -0.13 -7.31 4.35
N ARG A 101 -1.16 -7.44 3.52
CA ARG A 101 -1.57 -8.75 3.02
C ARG A 101 -0.57 -9.26 2.00
N LEU A 102 -0.32 -10.56 2.03
CA LEU A 102 0.54 -11.21 1.06
C LEU A 102 -0.11 -11.23 -0.32
N SER A 103 0.73 -11.23 -1.34
CA SER A 103 0.23 -11.18 -2.69
C SER A 103 -0.53 -12.45 -3.05
N THR A 104 -1.63 -12.29 -3.79
CA THR A 104 -2.33 -13.43 -4.39
C THR A 104 -1.71 -13.87 -5.72
N GLY A 105 -0.65 -13.19 -6.18
CA GLY A 105 0.00 -13.47 -7.46
C GLY A 105 -0.75 -12.92 -8.68
N ALA A 106 -1.94 -12.35 -8.49
CA ALA A 106 -2.72 -11.68 -9.53
C ALA A 106 -2.52 -10.14 -9.55
N GLU A 107 -1.59 -9.65 -8.73
CA GLU A 107 -1.40 -8.22 -8.49
C GLU A 107 -0.55 -7.58 -9.58
N GLY A 108 -0.90 -6.37 -9.98
CA GLY A 108 -0.21 -5.64 -11.06
C GLY A 108 1.18 -5.11 -10.68
N CYS A 109 1.65 -5.31 -9.45
CA CYS A 109 2.92 -4.74 -8.97
C CYS A 109 4.18 -5.49 -9.43
N PHE A 110 4.04 -6.48 -10.31
CA PHE A 110 5.11 -7.40 -10.70
C PHE A 110 5.91 -6.97 -11.93
N ASP A 111 5.96 -5.69 -12.27
CA ASP A 111 6.70 -5.25 -13.45
C ASP A 111 8.23 -5.37 -13.29
N LYS A 112 8.91 -5.55 -14.43
CA LYS A 112 10.37 -5.57 -14.47
C LYS A 112 10.91 -4.22 -14.01
N ASN A 113 11.98 -4.23 -13.22
CA ASN A 113 12.62 -3.06 -12.62
C ASN A 113 11.80 -2.36 -11.54
N THR A 114 10.68 -2.94 -11.10
CA THR A 114 9.90 -2.43 -9.97
C THR A 114 10.58 -2.78 -8.64
N LYS A 115 10.58 -1.82 -7.71
CA LYS A 115 11.04 -2.02 -6.33
C LYS A 115 9.93 -2.65 -5.51
N VAL A 116 10.27 -3.73 -4.82
CA VAL A 116 9.36 -4.55 -4.03
C VAL A 116 10.04 -4.97 -2.73
N MET A 117 9.29 -5.52 -1.79
CA MET A 117 9.85 -6.29 -0.69
C MET A 117 9.59 -7.78 -0.95
N ALA A 118 10.60 -8.61 -0.68
CA ALA A 118 10.51 -10.04 -0.89
C ALA A 118 11.15 -10.80 0.27
N ILE A 119 10.66 -12.00 0.55
CA ILE A 119 11.32 -12.90 1.50
C ILE A 119 12.66 -13.37 0.92
N PHE A 120 13.72 -13.23 1.71
CA PHE A 120 15.02 -13.80 1.36
C PHE A 120 14.96 -15.33 1.55
N PRO A 121 15.49 -16.14 0.61
CA PRO A 121 15.41 -17.59 0.72
C PRO A 121 15.93 -18.09 2.07
N GLU A 122 15.24 -19.08 2.65
CA GLU A 122 15.58 -19.65 3.96
C GLU A 122 15.41 -18.69 5.17
N THR A 123 14.73 -17.56 4.97
CA THR A 123 14.35 -16.64 6.05
C THR A 123 12.85 -16.40 6.06
N THR A 124 12.36 -15.81 7.14
CA THR A 124 10.97 -15.33 7.29
C THR A 124 10.89 -13.81 7.23
N SER A 125 11.98 -13.12 6.91
CA SER A 125 12.05 -11.66 6.90
C SER A 125 11.99 -11.11 5.46
N PHE A 126 11.36 -9.95 5.32
CA PHE A 126 11.21 -9.27 4.04
C PHE A 126 12.31 -8.23 3.85
N TYR A 127 12.96 -8.30 2.70
CA TYR A 127 14.05 -7.42 2.30
C TYR A 127 13.70 -6.66 1.03
N ARG A 128 14.29 -5.49 0.88
CA ARG A 128 14.12 -4.66 -0.31
C ARG A 128 14.77 -5.36 -1.50
N ALA A 129 14.02 -5.46 -2.59
CA ALA A 129 14.44 -6.14 -3.80
C ALA A 129 13.91 -5.44 -5.05
N VAL A 130 14.54 -5.72 -6.18
CA VAL A 130 14.13 -5.23 -7.50
C VAL A 130 13.81 -6.41 -8.39
N VAL A 131 12.65 -6.36 -9.05
CA VAL A 131 12.25 -7.39 -10.03
C VAL A 131 13.21 -7.36 -11.20
N SER A 132 14.01 -8.42 -11.36
CA SER A 132 15.07 -8.46 -12.36
C SER A 132 14.61 -9.01 -13.71
N LYS A 133 13.64 -9.93 -13.73
CA LYS A 133 13.08 -10.50 -14.97
C LYS A 133 11.58 -10.31 -15.01
N GLN A 134 11.04 -10.28 -16.22
CA GLN A 134 9.61 -10.13 -16.43
C GLN A 134 8.85 -11.32 -15.83
N PRO A 135 7.78 -11.09 -15.06
CA PRO A 135 7.01 -12.15 -14.44
C PRO A 135 6.35 -13.03 -15.50
N VAL A 136 6.31 -14.33 -15.23
CA VAL A 136 5.63 -15.28 -16.11
C VAL A 136 4.20 -15.47 -15.60
N TRP A 137 3.27 -14.79 -16.25
CA TRP A 137 1.84 -14.93 -15.99
C TRP A 137 1.34 -16.29 -16.49
N ARG A 138 0.72 -17.05 -15.60
CA ARG A 138 0.15 -18.37 -15.91
C ARG A 138 -1.30 -18.40 -15.49
N LEU A 139 -2.16 -18.87 -16.39
CA LEU A 139 -3.54 -19.19 -16.03
C LEU A 139 -3.54 -20.51 -15.27
N ALA A 140 -3.90 -20.50 -13.99
CA ALA A 140 -4.02 -21.74 -13.23
C ALA A 140 -5.25 -22.54 -13.74
N PRO A 141 -5.19 -23.88 -13.78
CA PRO A 141 -6.33 -24.69 -14.17
C PRO A 141 -7.53 -24.39 -13.26
N GLY A 142 -8.64 -23.91 -13.83
CA GLY A 142 -9.83 -23.53 -13.08
C GLY A 142 -9.85 -22.10 -12.52
N SER A 143 -8.83 -21.28 -12.79
CA SER A 143 -8.85 -19.84 -12.49
C SER A 143 -9.10 -19.02 -13.75
N THR A 144 -9.97 -18.02 -13.67
CA THR A 144 -10.22 -17.05 -14.75
C THR A 144 -9.13 -15.97 -14.81
N THR A 145 -8.32 -15.84 -13.76
CA THR A 145 -7.35 -14.76 -13.61
C THR A 145 -5.92 -15.28 -13.78
N PRO A 146 -5.11 -14.69 -14.68
CA PRO A 146 -3.70 -15.05 -14.78
C PRO A 146 -2.97 -14.67 -13.49
N MET A 147 -2.11 -15.57 -13.00
CA MET A 147 -1.32 -15.35 -11.80
C MET A 147 0.16 -15.64 -12.06
N VAL A 148 1.03 -14.87 -11.42
CA VAL A 148 2.45 -15.15 -11.36
C VAL A 148 2.68 -16.13 -10.22
N LYS A 149 3.44 -17.21 -10.43
CA LYS A 149 3.80 -18.15 -9.35
C LYS A 149 5.13 -17.79 -8.68
N GLU A 150 6.08 -17.32 -9.46
CA GLU A 150 7.45 -17.04 -9.04
C GLU A 150 7.97 -15.80 -9.76
N LEU A 151 8.74 -15.00 -9.05
CA LEU A 151 9.47 -13.87 -9.58
C LEU A 151 10.98 -14.09 -9.43
N ILE A 152 11.74 -13.47 -10.33
CA ILE A 152 13.19 -13.39 -10.22
C ILE A 152 13.54 -11.98 -9.78
N VAL A 153 14.05 -11.86 -8.56
CA VAL A 153 14.39 -10.60 -7.91
C VAL A 153 15.89 -10.52 -7.62
N LYS A 154 16.38 -9.30 -7.41
CA LYS A 154 17.71 -8.99 -6.88
C LYS A 154 17.53 -8.23 -5.59
N PHE A 155 18.13 -8.71 -4.51
CA PHE A 155 18.08 -8.00 -3.24
C PHE A 155 19.10 -6.86 -3.22
N GLU A 156 18.74 -5.74 -2.59
CA GLU A 156 19.63 -4.57 -2.50
C GLU A 156 20.87 -4.84 -1.62
N ASP A 157 20.77 -5.76 -0.66
CA ASP A 157 21.81 -6.07 0.35
C ASP A 157 22.54 -7.40 0.10
N ASP A 158 22.38 -7.96 -1.09
CA ASP A 158 22.95 -9.27 -1.48
C ASP A 158 24.07 -9.10 -2.50
N GLU A 159 24.84 -8.02 -2.35
CA GLU A 159 25.98 -7.71 -3.20
C GLU A 159 27.17 -8.62 -2.82
N ASP A 160 27.70 -9.34 -3.80
CA ASP A 160 28.91 -10.17 -3.60
C ASP A 160 30.20 -9.31 -3.54
N GLU A 161 31.33 -9.94 -3.20
CA GLU A 161 32.65 -9.28 -3.19
C GLU A 161 33.06 -8.65 -4.56
N ASN A 162 32.32 -8.95 -5.63
CA ASN A 162 32.53 -8.41 -6.97
C ASN A 162 31.51 -7.32 -7.35
N GLY A 163 30.66 -6.85 -6.44
CA GLY A 163 29.67 -5.81 -6.71
C GLY A 163 28.45 -6.32 -7.50
N LYS A 164 28.18 -7.63 -7.52
CA LYS A 164 27.07 -8.23 -8.25
C LYS A 164 26.03 -8.79 -7.29
N THR A 165 24.80 -8.31 -7.46
CA THR A 165 23.62 -8.91 -6.83
C THR A 165 23.11 -10.12 -7.65
N PRO A 166 23.10 -11.35 -7.11
CA PRO A 166 22.65 -12.53 -7.83
C PRO A 166 21.13 -12.53 -8.06
N HIS A 167 20.69 -13.33 -9.03
CA HIS A 167 19.26 -13.51 -9.32
C HIS A 167 18.68 -14.57 -8.39
N ARG A 168 17.69 -14.19 -7.59
CA ARG A 168 17.02 -15.07 -6.64
C ARG A 168 15.59 -15.33 -7.09
N ARG A 169 15.16 -16.59 -7.03
CA ARG A 169 13.78 -16.99 -7.34
C ARG A 169 12.97 -16.97 -6.06
N VAL A 170 11.90 -16.19 -6.03
CA VAL A 170 11.01 -16.05 -4.87
C VAL A 170 9.56 -16.29 -5.32
N PRO A 171 8.76 -17.07 -4.57
CA PRO A 171 7.34 -17.20 -4.84
C PRO A 171 6.64 -15.84 -4.81
N SER A 172 5.77 -15.56 -5.79
CA SER A 172 5.06 -14.28 -5.90
C SER A 172 4.25 -13.93 -4.64
N ARG A 173 3.72 -14.95 -3.94
CA ARG A 173 3.00 -14.78 -2.67
C ARG A 173 3.82 -14.06 -1.61
N TYR A 174 5.13 -14.26 -1.61
CA TYR A 174 6.06 -13.65 -0.65
C TYR A 174 6.74 -12.40 -1.20
N VAL A 175 6.18 -11.82 -2.26
CA VAL A 175 6.59 -10.54 -2.81
C VAL A 175 5.44 -9.57 -2.57
N ILE A 176 5.75 -8.46 -1.92
CA ILE A 176 4.79 -7.40 -1.57
C ILE A 176 5.31 -6.07 -2.11
N PRO A 177 4.43 -5.10 -2.41
CA PRO A 177 4.86 -3.75 -2.74
C PRO A 177 5.62 -3.10 -1.58
N LEU A 178 6.37 -2.03 -1.87
CA LEU A 178 6.99 -1.23 -0.81
C LEU A 178 5.90 -0.65 0.11
N PRO A 179 6.18 -0.46 1.42
CA PRO A 179 5.23 0.14 2.35
C PRO A 179 4.68 1.48 1.87
N SER A 180 5.54 2.32 1.29
CA SER A 180 5.10 3.57 0.66
C SER A 180 4.03 3.30 -0.39
N ALA A 181 4.29 2.45 -1.38
CA ALA A 181 3.32 2.10 -2.42
C ALA A 181 2.05 1.41 -1.88
N TYR A 182 2.13 0.68 -0.76
CA TYR A 182 1.00 -0.03 -0.17
C TYR A 182 0.04 0.89 0.61
N PHE A 183 0.58 1.88 1.33
CA PHE A 183 -0.24 2.79 2.14
C PHE A 183 -0.59 4.11 1.41
N HIS A 184 0.12 4.48 0.33
CA HIS A 184 -0.12 5.73 -0.40
C HIS A 184 -1.46 5.81 -1.14
N GLU A 185 -2.22 4.72 -1.33
CA GLU A 185 -3.57 4.83 -1.93
C GLU A 185 -4.61 5.49 -0.99
N ASP A 186 -4.30 5.67 0.30
CA ASP A 186 -5.20 6.33 1.27
C ASP A 186 -4.69 7.72 1.76
N ASP A 187 -3.47 8.14 1.40
CA ASP A 187 -2.83 9.36 1.93
C ASP A 187 -2.85 10.56 0.96
N ASP A 188 -3.41 10.46 -0.25
CA ASP A 188 -3.64 11.65 -1.12
C ASP A 188 -4.74 12.60 -0.56
N ASP A 189 -5.27 12.30 0.63
CA ASP A 189 -6.25 13.09 1.38
C ASP A 189 -5.62 13.81 2.61
N VAL A 190 -4.28 13.96 2.66
CA VAL A 190 -3.59 14.73 3.71
C VAL A 190 -3.66 16.24 3.44
N ASP A 191 -4.74 16.85 3.91
CA ASP A 191 -4.88 18.31 4.00
C ASP A 191 -3.81 18.88 4.96
N LEU A 192 -2.78 19.52 4.40
CA LEU A 192 -1.71 20.21 5.12
C LEU A 192 -1.99 21.72 5.27
N THR A 193 -3.21 22.11 5.64
CA THR A 193 -3.44 23.49 6.11
C THR A 193 -4.22 23.55 7.43
N PRO A 194 -3.58 23.94 8.55
CA PRO A 194 -4.33 24.29 9.76
C PRO A 194 -4.93 25.70 9.60
N PRO A 195 -6.26 25.91 9.67
CA PRO A 195 -6.79 27.22 9.95
C PRO A 195 -6.54 27.52 11.43
N THR A 196 -5.69 28.50 11.66
CA THR A 196 -5.39 29.11 12.95
C THR A 196 -6.65 29.38 13.76
N SER A 197 -6.73 28.78 14.94
CA SER A 197 -7.72 29.08 15.97
C SER A 197 -7.55 30.53 16.46
N SER A 198 -8.44 31.44 16.07
CA SER A 198 -8.70 32.66 16.83
C SER A 198 -9.96 32.44 17.66
N ASN A 199 -9.75 32.10 18.94
CA ASN A 199 -10.78 32.12 19.97
C ASN A 199 -11.07 33.57 20.36
N GLY A 200 -12.35 33.96 20.37
CA GLY A 200 -12.83 35.12 21.10
C GLY A 200 -14.31 34.96 21.42
N PRO A 201 -14.71 34.58 22.65
CA PRO A 201 -16.10 34.56 23.05
C PRO A 201 -16.53 35.87 23.75
N THR A 202 -17.67 36.40 23.28
CA THR A 202 -18.77 37.07 24.03
C THR A 202 -18.51 38.32 24.87
N THR A 203 -19.27 39.39 24.59
CA THR A 203 -20.46 39.77 25.41
C THR A 203 -21.28 40.88 24.73
N PRO A 204 -22.63 40.86 24.85
CA PRO A 204 -23.49 42.00 24.55
C PRO A 204 -23.75 42.83 25.82
N SER A 205 -23.87 44.15 25.71
CA SER A 205 -24.28 45.03 26.82
C SER A 205 -25.42 45.94 26.35
N LEU A 206 -26.61 45.73 26.88
CA LEU A 206 -27.75 46.64 26.80
C LEU A 206 -28.05 47.21 28.20
N LEU A 207 -28.14 48.56 28.25
CA LEU A 207 -29.01 49.43 29.06
C LEU A 207 -28.95 49.41 30.61
N THR A 208 -28.68 50.57 31.23
CA THR A 208 -29.70 51.49 31.82
C THR A 208 -29.10 52.48 32.85
N SER A 209 -29.42 53.77 32.66
CA SER A 209 -29.60 54.92 33.60
C SER A 209 -28.90 54.99 34.97
N LEU A 210 -28.26 56.15 35.23
CA LEU A 210 -28.65 57.14 36.25
C LEU A 210 -28.08 58.52 35.87
#